data_AF-N1ZFF2-F1
#
_entry.id   AF-N1ZFF2-F1
#
_cell.length_a   1.000
_cell.length_b   1.000
_cell.length_c   1.000
_cell.angle_alpha   90.00
_cell.angle_beta   90.00
_cell.angle_gamma   90.00
#
_symmetry.space_group_name_H-M   'P 1'
#
loop_
_entity.id
_entity.type
_entity.pdbx_description
1 polymer ?
#
loop_
_entity_poly.entity_id
_entity_poly.type
_entity_poly.pdbx_seq_one_letter_code
_entity_poly.pdbx_strand_id
1 'polypeptide(L)' 'MKLQKLVIDENEHIYLDGIEISNVKEYILKSSAEKPAELTLTIYVITNQVYSELKL' A
#
# COMPACT_ATOMS: atom_id res chain seq x y z
N MET A 1 -16.43 -5.01 -4.96
CA MET A 1 -15.23 -4.20 -4.71
C MET A 1 -14.76 -3.61 -6.02
N LYS A 2 -14.33 -2.35 -6.03
CA LYS A 2 -13.66 -1.74 -7.18
C LYS A 2 -12.15 -1.85 -6.97
N LEU A 3 -11.44 -2.48 -7.89
CA LEU A 3 -9.98 -2.56 -7.83
C LEU A 3 -9.38 -1.19 -8.19
N GLN A 4 -8.27 -0.84 -7.53
CA GLN A 4 -7.50 0.35 -7.85
C GLN A 4 -6.37 -0.02 -8.81
N LYS A 5 -6.02 0.90 -9.71
CA LYS A 5 -4.87 0.74 -10.60
C LYS A 5 -3.59 0.97 -9.81
N LEU A 6 -2.79 -0.10 -9.66
CA LEU A 6 -1.45 -0.03 -9.09
C LEU A 6 -0.44 0.38 -10.17
N VAL A 7 0.41 1.35 -9.84
CA VAL A 7 1.66 1.64 -10.57
C VAL A 7 2.79 1.65 -9.56
N ILE A 8 3.88 0.94 -9.87
CA ILE A 8 5.16 1.05 -9.16
C ILE A 8 6.15 1.55 -10.19
N ASP A 9 6.75 2.71 -9.96
CA ASP A 9 7.68 3.32 -10.90
C ASP A 9 9.10 2.73 -10.77
N GLU A 10 10.03 3.22 -11.59
CA GLU A 10 11.44 2.78 -11.58
C GLU A 10 12.20 3.13 -10.29
N ASN A 11 11.68 4.06 -9.49
CA ASN A 11 12.23 4.47 -8.20
C ASN A 11 11.48 3.81 -7.02
N GLU A 12 10.67 2.80 -7.29
CA GLU A 12 9.84 2.07 -6.32
C GLU A 12 8.78 2.95 -5.62
N HIS A 13 8.38 4.08 -6.20
CA HIS A 13 7.23 4.84 -5.71
C HIS A 13 5.92 4.13 -6.08
N ILE A 14 5.00 4.07 -5.12
CA ILE A 14 3.73 3.35 -5.25
C ILE A 14 2.59 4.33 -5.44
N TYR A 15 1.79 4.10 -6.49
CA TYR A 15 0.59 4.88 -6.80
C TYR A 15 -0.65 3.99 -6.87
N LEU A 16 -1.74 4.40 -6.20
CA LEU A 16 -3.07 3.82 -6.34
C LEU A 16 -4.01 4.83 -7.01
N ASP A 17 -4.54 4.49 -8.19
CA ASP A 17 -5.37 5.38 -9.01
C ASP A 17 -4.71 6.75 -9.29
N GLY A 18 -3.38 6.77 -9.37
CA GLY A 18 -2.57 7.98 -9.60
C GLY A 18 -2.24 8.79 -8.34
N ILE A 19 -2.72 8.38 -7.17
CA ILE A 19 -2.36 8.99 -5.88
C ILE A 19 -1.16 8.25 -5.30
N GLU A 20 -0.08 8.99 -5.02
CA GLU A 20 1.13 8.44 -4.41
C GLU A 20 0.87 8.02 -2.95
N ILE A 21 1.42 6.87 -2.56
CA ILE A 21 1.54 6.45 -1.17
C ILE A 21 2.98 6.70 -0.73
N SER A 22 3.20 7.79 -0.02
CA SER A 22 4.54 8.16 0.47
C SER A 22 4.92 7.41 1.76
N ASN A 23 6.22 7.45 2.11
CA ASN A 23 6.80 6.83 3.31
C ASN A 23 6.67 5.29 3.38
N VAL A 24 6.55 4.63 2.23
CA VAL A 24 6.62 3.16 2.13
C VAL A 24 8.03 2.70 2.49
N LYS A 25 8.12 1.81 3.48
CA LYS A 25 9.37 1.17 3.89
C LYS A 25 9.61 -0.13 3.11
N GLU A 26 8.56 -0.91 2.94
CA GLU A 26 8.60 -2.20 2.26
C GLU A 26 7.24 -2.52 1.64
N TYR A 27 7.24 -3.36 0.60
CA TYR A 27 6.02 -3.90 0.03
C TYR A 27 6.18 -5.35 -0.41
N ILE A 28 5.06 -6.06 -0.47
CA ILE A 28 4.96 -7.40 -1.07
C ILE A 28 3.81 -7.36 -2.08
N LEU A 29 4.13 -7.63 -3.35
CA LEU A 29 3.15 -7.74 -4.42
C LEU A 29 2.99 -9.21 -4.82
N LYS A 30 1.79 -9.76 -4.60
CA LYS A 30 1.40 -11.09 -5.09
C LYS A 30 0.49 -10.91 -6.29
N SER A 31 0.91 -11.44 -7.44
CA SER A 31 0.14 -11.39 -8.68
C SER A 31 -0.02 -12.80 -9.23
N SER A 32 -1.21 -13.11 -9.75
CA SER A 32 -1.45 -14.28 -10.60
C SER A 32 -2.37 -13.89 -11.75
N ALA A 33 -2.31 -14.61 -12.87
CA ALA A 33 -3.15 -14.31 -14.04
C ALA A 33 -4.65 -14.56 -13.77
N GLU A 34 -4.98 -15.34 -12.74
CA GLU A 34 -6.34 -15.81 -12.44
C GLU A 34 -7.03 -15.02 -11.32
N LYS A 35 -6.28 -14.24 -10.52
CA LYS A 35 -6.81 -13.53 -9.35
C LYS A 35 -6.38 -12.06 -9.35
N PRO A 36 -7.14 -11.17 -8.71
CA PRO A 36 -6.67 -9.81 -8.44
C PRO A 36 -5.31 -9.84 -7.74
N ALA A 37 -4.45 -8.89 -8.09
CA ALA A 37 -3.18 -8.72 -7.39
C ALA A 37 -3.42 -8.22 -5.96
N GLU A 38 -2.63 -8.73 -5.02
CA GLU A 38 -2.63 -8.34 -3.62
C GLU A 38 -1.34 -7.56 -3.31
N LEU A 39 -1.50 -6.37 -2.75
CA LEU A 39 -0.40 -5.52 -2.29
C LEU A 39 -0.45 -5.37 -0.78
N THR A 40 0.61 -5.78 -0.09
CA THR A 40 0.83 -5.50 1.34
C THR A 40 1.88 -4.41 1.46
N LEU A 41 1.60 -3.37 2.25
CA LEU A 41 2.49 -2.23 2.48
C LEU A 41 2.87 -2.10 3.96
N THR A 42 4.14 -1.80 4.22
CA THR A 42 4.62 -1.30 5.50
C THR A 42 4.98 0.18 5.34
N ILE A 43 4.32 1.06 6.09
CA ILE A 43 4.47 2.53 5.97
C ILE A 43 4.81 3.09 7.35
N TYR A 44 5.74 4.05 7.40
CA TYR A 44 6.00 4.81 8.62
C TYR A 44 5.08 6.04 8.71
N VAL A 45 4.44 6.21 9.88
CA VAL A 45 3.49 7.28 10.13
C VAL A 45 3.72 7.90 11.51
N ILE A 46 3.39 9.18 11.64
CA ILE A 46 3.24 9.85 12.94
C ILE A 46 1.75 9.77 13.31
N THR A 47 1.43 9.29 14.50
CA THR A 47 0.05 9.20 14.98
C THR A 47 -0.19 10.20 16.10
N ASN A 48 -1.16 11.09 15.91
CA ASN A 48 -1.62 12.00 16.97
C ASN A 48 -2.84 11.43 17.72
N GLN A 49 -3.62 10.58 17.06
CA GLN A 49 -4.78 9.90 17.63
C GLN A 49 -5.01 8.57 16.90
N VAL A 50 -5.14 7.48 17.65
CA VAL A 50 -5.53 6.17 17.11
C VAL A 50 -6.85 5.79 17.75
N TYR A 51 -7.90 5.63 16.94
CA TYR A 51 -9.27 5.40 17.44
C TYR A 51 -9.51 3.93 17.85
N SER A 52 -8.67 3.01 17.39
CA SER A 52 -8.63 1.64 17.88
C SER A 52 -7.50 1.50 18.88
N GLU A 53 -7.77 1.01 20.09
CA GLU A 53 -6.75 0.65 21.06
C GLU A 53 -5.63 -0.14 20.36
N LEU A 54 -4.43 0.47 20.27
CA LEU A 54 -3.21 -0.26 19.94
C LEU A 54 -2.97 -1.22 21.10
N LYS A 55 -3.57 -2.41 21.03
CA LYS A 55 -3.14 -3.54 21.85
C LYS A 55 -1.82 -4.02 21.27
N LEU A 56 -0.74 -3.41 21.79
CA LEU A 56 0.62 -3.91 21.65
C LEU A 56 0.78 -5.24 22.41
#